data_AF-A0A9C6WTR4-F1
#
_entry.id   AF-A0A9C6WTR4-F1
#
_cell.length_a   1.000
_cell.length_b   1.000
_cell.length_c   1.000
_cell.angle_alpha   90.00
_cell.angle_beta   90.00
_cell.angle_gamma   90.00
#
_symmetry.space_group_name_H-M   'P 1'
#
loop_
_entity.id
_entity.type
_entity.pdbx_description
1 polymer ?
#
loop_
_entity_poly.entity_id
_entity_poly.type
_entity_poly.pdbx_seq_one_letter_code
_entity_poly.pdbx_strand_id
1 'polypeptide(L)'
;MHTMKKNSDLSEIGSVFNNLAKQLEEPVDFELPDSFTKNKPVQYRSIKRNIYTSKKFKRRFDDGIFCSCTPSPESPNVCGIDCHCGVLLSCCSSACKCGSSCLNKPFQHRRVKKMKLVQTEKCGSGIVAAEDIKLGEFVIEYVGEVIDDKTCEERLWNMKHRGDSNFYLCEINRDTVIDATYKGNKSRYINHSCCPNTEMQKWLAMNCFVSVRIADGETRIAIFATRDIQKGEQLTYDYRRFVQFGADQECHCGAVACRRKLGVQPTKPKMYIRMEVCKLAVLKFLRNQKA
;
A
#
# COMPACT_ATOMS: atom_id res chain seq x y z
N MET A 1 49.04 38.81 17.47
CA MET A 1 48.40 38.30 18.70
C MET A 1 46.99 38.87 18.79
N HIS A 2 45.96 38.07 18.49
CA HIS A 2 44.59 38.32 18.93
C HIS A 2 43.88 36.97 19.04
N THR A 3 43.67 36.54 20.28
CA THR A 3 42.95 35.33 20.69
C THR A 3 41.44 35.56 20.65
N MET A 4 40.70 34.70 19.97
CA MET A 4 39.23 34.66 20.04
C MET A 4 38.75 33.83 21.23
N LYS A 5 37.92 34.45 22.07
CA LYS A 5 37.13 33.86 23.16
C LYS A 5 36.12 32.85 22.61
N LYS A 6 36.07 31.64 23.17
CA LYS A 6 34.88 30.76 23.24
C LYS A 6 35.15 29.63 24.24
N ASN A 7 34.57 29.72 25.44
CA ASN A 7 34.16 28.59 26.33
C ASN A 7 33.92 29.08 27.77
N SER A 8 32.75 29.70 28.04
CA SER A 8 32.29 29.94 29.41
C SER A 8 30.82 29.54 29.64
N ASP A 9 29.99 29.45 28.60
CA ASP A 9 28.53 29.30 28.79
C ASP A 9 28.04 27.85 28.81
N LEU A 10 28.88 26.87 28.44
CA LEU A 10 28.53 25.44 28.48
C LEU A 10 28.72 24.80 29.86
N SER A 11 29.49 25.43 30.76
CA SER A 11 29.72 24.90 32.11
C SER A 11 28.59 25.22 33.10
N GLU A 12 27.82 26.29 32.87
CA GLU A 12 26.72 26.67 33.76
C GLU A 12 25.45 25.82 33.54
N ILE A 13 25.13 25.46 32.29
CA ILE A 13 23.93 24.63 32.01
C ILE A 13 24.12 23.21 32.57
N GLY A 14 25.34 22.67 32.51
CA GLY A 14 25.66 21.36 33.08
C GLY A 14 25.56 21.31 34.60
N SER A 15 25.85 22.42 35.29
CA SER A 15 25.71 22.49 36.76
C SER A 15 24.25 22.61 37.18
N VAL A 16 23.42 23.32 36.41
CA VAL A 16 21.97 23.43 36.64
C VAL A 16 21.28 22.07 36.46
N PHE A 17 21.61 21.32 35.40
CA PHE A 17 21.03 19.99 35.17
C PHE A 17 21.42 18.98 36.27
N ASN A 18 22.68 19.00 36.71
CA ASN A 18 23.14 18.11 37.76
C ASN A 18 22.57 18.48 39.15
N ASN A 19 22.30 19.76 39.42
CA ASN A 19 21.61 20.16 40.64
C ASN A 19 20.12 19.78 40.60
N LEU A 20 19.46 19.86 39.44
CA LEU A 20 18.06 19.43 39.30
C LEU A 20 17.91 17.90 39.44
N ALA A 21 18.85 17.14 38.89
CA ALA A 21 18.88 15.68 39.03
C ALA A 21 19.15 15.21 40.47
N LYS A 22 19.91 15.99 41.26
CA LYS A 22 20.15 15.73 42.68
C LYS A 22 18.98 16.09 43.59
N GLN A 23 18.03 16.90 43.13
CA GLN A 23 16.82 17.25 43.88
C GLN A 23 15.66 16.27 43.69
N LEU A 24 15.77 15.35 42.72
CA LEU A 24 14.76 14.32 42.45
C LEU A 24 15.20 12.99 43.09
N GLU A 25 15.21 12.95 44.42
CA GLU A 25 15.33 11.71 45.19
C GLU A 25 13.99 10.97 45.18
N GLU A 26 13.68 10.32 44.04
CA GLU A 26 12.91 9.08 43.86
C GLU A 26 12.42 8.98 42.40
N PRO A 27 12.42 7.77 41.79
CA PRO A 27 11.95 7.60 40.43
C PRO A 27 10.44 7.85 40.37
N VAL A 28 10.06 9.02 39.88
CA VAL A 28 8.65 9.32 39.59
C VAL A 28 8.24 8.45 38.42
N ASP A 29 7.50 7.37 38.69
CA ASP A 29 6.81 6.60 37.66
C ASP A 29 5.81 7.51 36.96
N PHE A 30 6.26 8.08 35.84
CA PHE A 30 5.43 8.93 35.00
C PHE A 30 4.50 8.03 34.18
N GLU A 31 3.35 7.68 34.77
CA GLU A 31 2.25 7.09 34.01
C GLU A 31 1.69 8.16 33.06
N LEU A 32 1.98 8.00 31.77
CA LEU A 32 1.43 8.83 30.70
C LEU A 32 -0.12 8.79 30.78
N PRO A 33 -0.81 9.94 30.75
CA PRO A 33 -2.27 9.98 30.80
C PRO A 33 -2.89 9.11 29.70
N ASP A 34 -3.99 8.40 30.01
CA ASP A 34 -4.77 7.54 29.10
C ASP A 34 -5.19 8.20 27.76
N SER A 35 -5.05 9.53 27.65
CA SER A 35 -5.24 10.27 26.41
C SER A 35 -4.17 9.98 25.34
N PHE A 36 -2.98 9.48 25.73
CA PHE A 36 -1.90 9.12 24.80
C PHE A 36 -1.93 7.64 24.37
N THR A 37 -2.66 6.77 25.06
CA THR A 37 -2.70 5.32 24.77
C THR A 37 -3.80 4.91 23.79
N LYS A 38 -4.69 5.84 23.42
CA LYS A 38 -5.71 5.62 22.39
C LYS A 38 -5.42 6.46 21.16
N ASN A 39 -4.44 6.02 20.35
CA ASN A 39 -4.45 6.35 18.92
C ASN A 39 -5.75 5.78 18.34
N LYS A 40 -6.82 6.59 18.33
CA LYS A 40 -8.02 6.27 17.56
C LYS A 40 -7.56 6.06 16.13
N PRO A 41 -7.84 4.91 15.50
CA PRO A 41 -7.41 4.66 14.13
C PRO A 41 -7.92 5.81 13.26
N VAL A 42 -7.04 6.41 12.45
CA VAL A 42 -7.39 7.47 11.51
C VAL A 42 -8.65 7.01 10.76
N GLN A 43 -9.75 7.73 10.96
CA GLN A 43 -11.04 7.34 10.40
C GLN A 43 -10.95 7.47 8.88
N TYR A 44 -10.83 6.34 8.20
CA TYR A 44 -10.75 6.33 6.74
C TYR A 44 -12.16 6.33 6.12
N ARG A 45 -12.31 6.99 4.98
CA ARG A 45 -13.55 6.98 4.19
C ARG A 45 -13.53 5.78 3.25
N SER A 46 -14.59 4.96 3.30
CA SER A 46 -14.72 3.84 2.36
C SER A 46 -14.99 4.35 0.95
N ILE A 47 -14.23 3.85 -0.03
CA ILE A 47 -14.42 4.12 -1.46
C ILE A 47 -14.51 2.80 -2.24
N LYS A 48 -15.17 2.83 -3.39
CA LYS A 48 -15.33 1.65 -4.27
C LYS A 48 -14.35 1.63 -5.44
N ARG A 49 -13.72 2.77 -5.76
CA ARG A 49 -12.82 2.96 -6.91
C ARG A 49 -11.75 3.98 -6.53
N ASN A 50 -10.64 3.95 -7.25
CA ASN A 50 -9.55 4.91 -7.10
C ASN A 50 -10.00 6.35 -7.35
N ILE A 51 -9.42 7.27 -6.58
CA ILE A 51 -9.62 8.72 -6.75
C ILE A 51 -8.30 9.31 -7.24
N TYR A 52 -8.28 9.84 -8.46
CA TYR A 52 -7.08 10.41 -9.06
C TYR A 52 -6.96 11.88 -8.67
N THR A 53 -5.87 12.22 -7.97
CA THR A 53 -5.66 13.57 -7.42
C THR A 53 -5.02 14.52 -8.44
N SER A 54 -4.12 13.99 -9.28
CA SER A 54 -3.41 14.77 -10.30
C SER A 54 -4.06 14.59 -11.68
N LYS A 55 -4.24 15.70 -12.43
CA LYS A 55 -4.68 15.66 -13.84
C LYS A 55 -3.55 15.10 -14.69
N LYS A 56 -3.64 13.85 -15.15
CA LYS A 56 -2.65 13.28 -16.07
C LYS A 56 -2.92 13.65 -17.54
N PHE A 57 -1.82 13.87 -18.25
CA PHE A 57 -1.75 14.31 -19.66
C PHE A 57 -2.42 13.35 -20.65
N LYS A 58 -2.90 13.91 -21.77
CA LYS A 58 -3.40 13.20 -22.95
C LYS A 58 -2.26 12.48 -23.69
N ARG A 59 -1.97 11.22 -23.36
CA ARG A 59 -1.26 10.31 -24.27
C ARG A 59 -2.20 9.78 -25.36
N ARG A 60 -1.63 9.53 -26.55
CA ARG A 60 -2.40 9.03 -27.70
C ARG A 60 -2.84 7.60 -27.42
N PHE A 61 -4.09 7.32 -27.80
CA PHE A 61 -4.70 6.00 -27.76
C PHE A 61 -3.83 5.01 -28.52
N ASP A 62 -3.51 3.89 -27.88
CA ASP A 62 -3.19 2.65 -28.58
C ASP A 62 -4.53 1.91 -28.79
N ASP A 63 -4.74 1.34 -29.97
CA ASP A 63 -5.97 0.63 -30.31
C ASP A 63 -6.13 -0.54 -29.35
N GLY A 64 -7.00 -0.37 -28.34
CA GLY A 64 -7.00 -1.18 -27.13
C GLY A 64 -7.03 -2.71 -27.36
N ILE A 65 -6.72 -3.47 -26.31
CA ILE A 65 -6.73 -4.94 -26.39
C ILE A 65 -8.18 -5.45 -26.53
N PHE A 66 -8.50 -6.06 -27.67
CA PHE A 66 -9.80 -6.68 -27.93
C PHE A 66 -9.73 -8.21 -27.86
N CYS A 67 -10.74 -8.84 -27.25
CA CYS A 67 -10.87 -10.29 -27.26
C CYS A 67 -11.74 -10.76 -28.45
N SER A 68 -11.38 -11.90 -29.02
CA SER A 68 -12.17 -12.57 -30.07
C SER A 68 -13.17 -13.61 -29.52
N CYS A 69 -13.42 -13.61 -28.21
CA CYS A 69 -14.32 -14.57 -27.58
C CYS A 69 -15.78 -14.40 -28.05
N THR A 70 -16.46 -15.51 -28.25
CA THR A 70 -17.87 -15.58 -28.64
C THR A 70 -18.67 -16.41 -27.63
N PRO A 71 -19.89 -15.99 -27.27
CA PRO A 71 -20.76 -16.80 -26.43
C PRO A 71 -21.26 -18.02 -27.19
N SER A 72 -21.20 -19.19 -26.55
CA SER A 72 -21.83 -20.42 -27.05
C SER A 72 -23.05 -20.76 -26.18
N PRO A 73 -24.08 -21.45 -26.72
CA PRO A 73 -25.24 -21.89 -25.96
C PRO A 73 -24.89 -22.84 -24.81
N GLU A 74 -23.76 -23.54 -24.92
CA GLU A 74 -23.34 -24.61 -24.00
C GLU A 74 -22.54 -24.09 -22.79
N SER A 75 -21.98 -22.88 -22.85
CA SER A 75 -21.22 -22.29 -21.75
C SER A 75 -21.70 -20.87 -21.43
N PRO A 76 -22.47 -20.66 -20.34
CA PRO A 76 -22.97 -19.33 -19.96
C PRO A 76 -21.87 -18.36 -19.53
N ASN A 77 -20.68 -18.90 -19.21
CA ASN A 77 -19.51 -18.20 -18.71
C ASN A 77 -18.44 -18.14 -19.80
N VAL A 78 -18.17 -16.95 -20.32
CA VAL A 78 -17.26 -16.71 -21.46
C VAL A 78 -16.19 -15.70 -21.06
N CYS A 79 -15.05 -15.69 -21.74
CA CYS A 79 -13.88 -14.89 -21.36
C CYS A 79 -13.31 -15.30 -19.99
N GLY A 80 -13.02 -16.59 -19.81
CA GLY A 80 -12.34 -17.13 -18.63
C GLY A 80 -10.83 -16.93 -18.66
N ILE A 81 -10.08 -17.94 -18.22
CA ILE A 81 -8.61 -17.89 -18.15
C ILE A 81 -7.93 -17.76 -19.52
N ASP A 82 -8.55 -18.31 -20.57
CA ASP A 82 -8.02 -18.30 -21.95
C ASP A 82 -8.40 -17.05 -22.75
N CYS A 83 -9.08 -16.09 -22.13
CA CYS A 83 -9.40 -14.84 -22.79
C CYS A 83 -8.12 -14.05 -23.08
N HIS A 84 -7.91 -13.64 -24.33
CA HIS A 84 -6.74 -12.84 -24.72
C HIS A 84 -6.54 -11.60 -23.83
N CYS A 85 -7.63 -10.90 -23.51
CA CYS A 85 -7.59 -9.79 -22.56
C CYS A 85 -7.12 -10.24 -21.15
N GLY A 86 -7.60 -11.37 -20.63
CA GLY A 86 -7.25 -11.88 -19.30
C GLY A 86 -5.80 -12.34 -19.22
N VAL A 87 -5.31 -13.02 -20.25
CA VAL A 87 -3.89 -13.40 -20.40
C VAL A 87 -2.98 -12.17 -20.39
N LEU A 88 -3.44 -11.05 -20.97
CA LEU A 88 -2.73 -9.78 -20.97
C LEU A 88 -3.00 -8.90 -19.73
N LEU A 89 -3.64 -9.43 -18.69
CA LEU A 89 -4.03 -8.70 -17.48
C LEU A 89 -4.80 -7.40 -17.79
N SER A 90 -5.65 -7.48 -18.82
CA SER A 90 -6.49 -6.40 -19.32
C SER A 90 -7.96 -6.77 -19.18
N CYS A 91 -8.79 -5.79 -18.85
CA CYS A 91 -10.23 -6.02 -18.76
C CYS A 91 -10.87 -6.00 -20.15
N CYS A 92 -11.84 -6.89 -20.38
CA CYS A 92 -12.70 -6.76 -21.55
C CYS A 92 -13.50 -5.46 -21.46
N SER A 93 -13.53 -4.70 -22.56
CA SER A 93 -14.27 -3.45 -22.63
C SER A 93 -15.79 -3.68 -22.60
N SER A 94 -16.57 -2.60 -22.46
CA SER A 94 -18.03 -2.65 -22.62
C SER A 94 -18.44 -3.11 -24.02
N ALA A 95 -17.59 -2.94 -25.03
CA ALA A 95 -17.79 -3.38 -26.41
C ALA A 95 -17.48 -4.87 -26.64
N CYS A 96 -17.14 -5.63 -25.60
CA CYS A 96 -16.95 -7.07 -25.70
C CYS A 96 -18.22 -7.77 -26.20
N LYS A 97 -18.09 -8.58 -27.26
CA LYS A 97 -19.20 -9.34 -27.87
C LYS A 97 -19.89 -10.32 -26.91
N CYS A 98 -19.22 -10.68 -25.81
CA CYS A 98 -19.77 -11.57 -24.79
C CYS A 98 -20.72 -10.87 -23.80
N GLY A 99 -20.90 -9.54 -23.89
CA GLY A 99 -21.89 -8.81 -23.10
C GLY A 99 -21.78 -9.02 -21.58
N SER A 100 -22.86 -9.52 -20.97
CA SER A 100 -22.99 -9.84 -19.54
C SER A 100 -22.40 -11.20 -19.16
N SER A 101 -22.21 -12.11 -20.12
CA SER A 101 -21.57 -13.43 -19.92
C SER A 101 -20.05 -13.36 -19.82
N CYS A 102 -19.46 -12.17 -20.00
CA CYS A 102 -18.03 -11.94 -19.93
C CYS A 102 -17.52 -11.97 -18.48
N LEU A 103 -16.74 -12.99 -18.13
CA LEU A 103 -16.09 -13.13 -16.81
C LEU A 103 -14.83 -12.26 -16.64
N ASN A 104 -14.25 -11.76 -17.74
CA ASN A 104 -13.04 -10.93 -17.74
C ASN A 104 -13.33 -9.44 -17.55
N LYS A 105 -14.27 -9.13 -16.66
CA LYS A 105 -14.60 -7.77 -16.20
C LYS A 105 -14.43 -7.68 -14.68
N PRO A 106 -13.20 -7.87 -14.15
CA PRO A 106 -12.98 -8.00 -12.71
C PRO A 106 -13.45 -6.81 -11.89
N PHE A 107 -13.43 -5.59 -12.46
CA PHE A 107 -13.80 -4.38 -11.72
C PHE A 107 -15.26 -3.92 -11.90
N GLN A 108 -15.98 -4.44 -12.89
CA GLN A 108 -17.36 -4.03 -13.17
C GLN A 108 -18.38 -5.04 -12.63
N HIS A 109 -18.10 -6.34 -12.74
CA HIS A 109 -19.10 -7.39 -12.49
C HIS A 109 -18.69 -8.43 -11.44
N ARG A 110 -17.44 -8.47 -10.96
CA ARG A 110 -17.07 -9.44 -9.92
C ARG A 110 -17.48 -8.95 -8.54
N ARG A 111 -18.23 -9.80 -7.84
CA ARG A 111 -18.65 -9.62 -6.45
C ARG A 111 -17.42 -9.69 -5.55
N VAL A 112 -17.20 -8.63 -4.76
CA VAL A 112 -16.19 -8.63 -3.70
C VAL A 112 -16.52 -9.74 -2.70
N LYS A 113 -15.50 -10.54 -2.34
CA LYS A 113 -15.69 -11.65 -1.41
C LYS A 113 -16.00 -11.15 0.00
N LYS A 114 -16.84 -11.91 0.73
CA LYS A 114 -17.20 -11.59 2.12
C LYS A 114 -15.97 -11.74 3.01
N MET A 115 -15.72 -10.72 3.82
CA MET A 115 -14.55 -10.67 4.68
C MET A 115 -14.85 -9.93 5.99
N LYS A 116 -14.21 -10.39 7.07
CA LYS A 116 -14.39 -9.88 8.44
C LYS A 116 -13.09 -9.30 8.96
N LEU A 117 -13.18 -8.16 9.63
CA LEU A 117 -12.06 -7.54 10.35
C LEU A 117 -11.85 -8.28 11.67
N VAL A 118 -10.60 -8.60 11.97
CA VAL A 118 -10.17 -9.24 13.22
C VAL A 118 -9.00 -8.47 13.83
N GLN A 119 -8.80 -8.56 15.14
CA GLN A 119 -7.55 -8.13 15.75
C GLN A 119 -6.56 -9.28 15.74
N THR A 120 -5.32 -8.99 15.34
CA THR A 120 -4.20 -9.92 15.36
C THR A 120 -3.30 -9.59 16.54
N GLU A 121 -2.63 -10.59 17.08
CA GLU A 121 -1.82 -10.45 18.30
C GLU A 121 -0.65 -9.49 18.12
N LYS A 122 -0.01 -9.49 16.94
CA LYS A 122 1.26 -8.78 16.70
C LYS A 122 1.22 -7.73 15.60
N CYS A 123 0.17 -7.69 14.77
CA CYS A 123 0.12 -6.85 13.57
C CYS A 123 -1.08 -5.90 13.55
N GLY A 124 -1.70 -5.66 14.71
CA GLY A 124 -2.92 -4.83 14.79
C GLY A 124 -4.10 -5.49 14.08
N SER A 125 -4.83 -4.76 13.25
CA SER A 125 -6.02 -5.29 12.58
C SER A 125 -5.70 -6.09 11.32
N GLY A 126 -6.36 -7.23 11.15
CA GLY A 126 -6.24 -8.15 10.01
C GLY A 126 -7.59 -8.47 9.36
N ILE A 127 -7.57 -9.16 8.23
CA ILE A 127 -8.77 -9.64 7.54
C ILE A 127 -8.80 -11.17 7.49
N VAL A 128 -9.97 -11.75 7.77
CA VAL A 128 -10.27 -13.17 7.53
C VAL A 128 -11.37 -13.34 6.48
N ALA A 129 -11.32 -14.44 5.75
CA ALA A 129 -12.37 -14.85 4.81
C ALA A 129 -13.66 -15.16 5.58
N ALA A 130 -14.81 -14.62 5.12
CA ALA A 130 -16.12 -14.91 5.70
C ALA A 130 -16.97 -15.87 4.83
N GLU A 131 -16.39 -16.33 3.73
CA GLU A 131 -16.89 -17.38 2.84
C GLU A 131 -15.70 -18.12 2.22
N ASP A 132 -15.94 -19.30 1.64
CA ASP A 132 -14.89 -20.04 0.94
C ASP A 132 -14.54 -19.34 -0.39
N ILE A 133 -13.24 -19.29 -0.69
CA ILE A 133 -12.70 -18.65 -1.89
C ILE A 133 -11.86 -19.67 -2.64
N LYS A 134 -12.18 -19.90 -3.91
CA LYS A 134 -11.45 -20.85 -4.76
C LYS A 134 -10.22 -20.22 -5.39
N LEU A 135 -9.25 -21.07 -5.75
CA LEU A 135 -8.06 -20.69 -6.51
C LEU A 135 -8.43 -19.81 -7.73
N GLY A 136 -7.72 -18.71 -7.92
CA GLY A 136 -7.90 -17.78 -9.04
C GLY A 136 -9.13 -16.86 -8.94
N GLU A 137 -9.92 -16.96 -7.87
CA GLU A 137 -11.05 -16.05 -7.68
C GLU A 137 -10.60 -14.64 -7.29
N PHE A 138 -11.37 -13.65 -7.76
CA PHE A 138 -11.20 -12.26 -7.38
C PHE A 138 -11.67 -12.07 -5.94
N VAL A 139 -10.80 -11.50 -5.09
CA VAL A 139 -11.07 -11.24 -3.68
C VAL A 139 -11.60 -9.82 -3.50
N ILE A 140 -10.76 -8.82 -3.80
CA ILE A 140 -11.06 -7.39 -3.65
C ILE A 140 -10.06 -6.55 -4.45
N GLU A 141 -10.43 -5.33 -4.80
CA GLU A 141 -9.53 -4.33 -5.38
C GLU A 141 -8.81 -3.55 -4.27
N TYR A 142 -7.50 -3.30 -4.42
CA TYR A 142 -6.78 -2.36 -3.57
C TYR A 142 -7.02 -0.94 -4.09
N VAL A 143 -7.85 -0.17 -3.36
CA VAL A 143 -8.28 1.17 -3.76
C VAL A 143 -7.81 2.24 -2.79
N GLY A 144 -7.56 3.42 -3.33
CA GLY A 144 -7.21 4.60 -2.55
C GLY A 144 -7.14 5.88 -3.38
N GLU A 145 -6.44 6.87 -2.86
CA GLU A 145 -6.11 8.07 -3.61
C GLU A 145 -4.86 7.80 -4.45
N VAL A 146 -4.96 7.98 -5.76
CA VAL A 146 -3.82 7.89 -6.65
C VAL A 146 -3.10 9.24 -6.64
N ILE A 147 -1.88 9.21 -6.12
CA ILE A 147 -1.03 10.38 -5.90
C ILE A 147 0.30 10.23 -6.67
N ASP A 148 0.92 11.37 -6.94
CA ASP A 148 2.27 11.45 -7.48
C ASP A 148 3.33 11.38 -6.37
N ASP A 149 4.59 11.24 -6.78
CA ASP A 149 5.73 11.06 -5.86
C ASP A 149 5.91 12.25 -4.92
N LYS A 150 5.66 13.48 -5.38
CA LYS A 150 5.76 14.68 -4.57
C LYS A 150 4.74 14.65 -3.43
N THR A 151 3.48 14.38 -3.74
CA THR A 151 2.42 14.26 -2.73
C THR A 151 2.67 13.07 -1.80
N CYS A 152 3.20 11.96 -2.33
CA CYS A 152 3.59 10.79 -1.55
C CYS A 152 4.64 11.13 -0.50
N GLU A 153 5.71 11.84 -0.90
CA GLU A 153 6.78 12.28 0.01
C GLU A 153 6.23 13.22 1.10
N GLU A 154 5.44 14.22 0.72
CA GLU A 154 4.82 15.14 1.69
C GLU A 154 3.98 14.39 2.74
N ARG A 155 3.18 13.40 2.30
CA ARG A 155 2.37 12.57 3.21
C ARG A 155 3.22 11.70 4.13
N LEU A 156 4.27 11.06 3.60
CA LEU A 156 5.18 10.25 4.41
C LEU A 156 5.88 11.07 5.51
N TRP A 157 6.31 12.28 5.18
CA TRP A 157 6.88 13.19 6.19
C TRP A 157 5.84 13.58 7.23
N ASN A 158 4.63 13.95 6.84
CA ASN A 158 3.56 14.26 7.81
C ASN A 158 3.23 13.07 8.72
N MET A 159 3.22 11.85 8.16
CA MET A 159 3.03 10.61 8.92
C MET A 159 4.17 10.39 9.92
N LYS A 160 5.42 10.62 9.51
CA LYS A 160 6.59 10.55 10.39
C LYS A 160 6.51 11.51 11.56
N HIS A 161 6.16 12.77 11.31
CA HIS A 161 6.06 13.80 12.35
C HIS A 161 4.93 13.50 13.34
N ARG A 162 3.88 12.81 12.91
CA ARG A 162 2.79 12.34 13.78
C ARG A 162 3.11 11.03 14.52
N GLY A 163 4.21 10.36 14.19
CA GLY A 163 4.55 9.06 14.76
C GLY A 163 3.68 7.91 14.24
N ASP A 164 3.13 8.04 13.03
CA ASP A 164 2.33 6.98 12.42
C ASP A 164 3.20 5.74 12.15
N SER A 165 2.75 4.57 12.62
CA SER A 165 3.46 3.29 12.46
C SER A 165 2.99 2.46 11.26
N ASN A 166 1.82 2.78 10.70
CA ASN A 166 1.18 2.03 9.63
C ASN A 166 1.14 2.82 8.32
N PHE A 167 1.71 2.27 7.26
CA PHE A 167 1.76 2.87 5.93
C PHE A 167 0.93 2.08 4.93
N TYR A 168 0.04 2.77 4.20
CA TYR A 168 -0.90 2.16 3.25
C TYR A 168 -0.65 2.57 1.79
N LEU A 169 0.63 2.75 1.45
CA LEU A 169 1.08 3.26 0.15
C LEU A 169 1.54 2.10 -0.75
N CYS A 170 0.76 1.81 -1.80
CA CYS A 170 1.04 0.75 -2.77
C CYS A 170 1.48 1.33 -4.11
N GLU A 171 2.66 0.95 -4.60
CA GLU A 171 3.19 1.39 -5.89
C GLU A 171 2.44 0.75 -7.07
N ILE A 172 1.99 1.58 -8.02
CA ILE A 172 1.32 1.13 -9.25
C ILE A 172 2.28 1.20 -10.45
N ASN A 173 2.93 2.35 -10.60
CA ASN A 173 3.89 2.69 -11.64
C ASN A 173 5.00 3.54 -11.01
N ARG A 174 6.08 3.77 -11.74
CA ARG A 174 7.26 4.53 -11.29
C ARG A 174 6.92 5.89 -10.67
N ASP A 175 5.87 6.55 -11.17
CA ASP A 175 5.50 7.92 -10.75
C ASP A 175 4.09 7.97 -10.11
N THR A 176 3.51 6.82 -9.72
CA THR A 176 2.18 6.79 -9.08
C THR A 176 2.02 5.72 -8.03
N VAL A 177 1.42 6.15 -6.92
CA VAL A 177 1.16 5.34 -5.73
C VAL A 177 -0.33 5.44 -5.37
N ILE A 178 -0.93 4.33 -4.93
CA ILE A 178 -2.24 4.30 -4.27
C ILE A 178 -2.01 4.50 -2.78
N ASP A 179 -2.52 5.60 -2.23
CA ASP A 179 -2.55 5.84 -0.80
C ASP A 179 -3.94 5.51 -0.23
N ALA A 180 -4.02 4.45 0.57
CA ALA A 180 -5.24 4.02 1.26
C ALA A 180 -5.33 4.49 2.73
N THR A 181 -4.53 5.49 3.11
CA THR A 181 -4.47 6.01 4.49
C THR A 181 -5.79 6.69 4.89
N TYR A 182 -6.28 7.63 4.08
CA TYR A 182 -7.49 8.42 4.38
C TYR A 182 -8.73 7.95 3.63
N LYS A 183 -8.56 7.40 2.42
CA LYS A 183 -9.66 6.88 1.60
C LYS A 183 -9.25 5.52 1.06
N GLY A 184 -10.06 4.50 1.27
CA GLY A 184 -9.70 3.14 0.87
C GLY A 184 -10.85 2.16 1.08
N ASN A 185 -10.55 0.87 1.12
CA ASN A 185 -11.52 -0.16 1.50
C ASN A 185 -10.89 -1.17 2.46
N LYS A 186 -11.57 -2.30 2.69
CA LYS A 186 -11.09 -3.36 3.60
C LYS A 186 -9.74 -3.97 3.21
N SER A 187 -9.29 -3.84 1.96
CA SER A 187 -8.01 -4.39 1.49
C SER A 187 -6.80 -3.83 2.25
N ARG A 188 -6.89 -2.61 2.79
CA ARG A 188 -5.83 -1.97 3.59
C ARG A 188 -5.47 -2.73 4.88
N TYR A 189 -6.35 -3.62 5.34
CA TYR A 189 -6.16 -4.43 6.56
C TYR A 189 -5.67 -5.86 6.25
N ILE A 190 -5.40 -6.18 5.00
CA ILE A 190 -4.83 -7.49 4.64
C ILE A 190 -3.34 -7.45 4.97
N ASN A 191 -2.90 -8.37 5.84
CA ASN A 191 -1.56 -8.37 6.39
C ASN A 191 -0.52 -9.02 5.48
N HIS A 192 0.75 -8.80 5.80
CA HIS A 192 1.86 -9.44 5.11
C HIS A 192 1.98 -10.93 5.46
N SER A 193 2.27 -11.76 4.46
CA SER A 193 2.87 -13.08 4.67
C SER A 193 3.98 -13.36 3.66
N CYS A 194 5.04 -14.05 4.09
CA CYS A 194 6.08 -14.59 3.20
C CYS A 194 5.60 -15.84 2.44
N CYS A 195 4.53 -16.49 2.90
CA CYS A 195 3.81 -17.54 2.19
C CYS A 195 2.33 -17.13 2.10
N PRO A 196 2.00 -16.19 1.19
CA PRO A 196 0.66 -15.62 1.12
C PRO A 196 -0.32 -16.56 0.42
N ASN A 197 -1.61 -16.42 0.75
CA ASN A 197 -2.72 -17.11 0.08
C ASN A 197 -3.44 -16.23 -0.96
N THR A 198 -3.04 -14.95 -1.07
CA THR A 198 -3.51 -14.05 -2.11
C THR A 198 -2.36 -13.33 -2.79
N GLU A 199 -2.59 -12.88 -4.02
CA GLU A 199 -1.62 -12.12 -4.80
C GLU A 199 -2.20 -10.82 -5.34
N MET A 200 -1.35 -9.80 -5.42
CA MET A 200 -1.67 -8.52 -6.03
C MET A 200 -1.28 -8.52 -7.51
N GLN A 201 -2.27 -8.47 -8.37
CA GLN A 201 -2.11 -8.36 -9.81
C GLN A 201 -2.40 -6.93 -10.28
N LYS A 202 -1.54 -6.43 -11.16
CA LYS A 202 -1.71 -5.13 -11.81
C LYS A 202 -2.50 -5.33 -13.10
N TRP A 203 -3.65 -4.69 -13.20
CA TRP A 203 -4.54 -4.80 -14.34
C TRP A 203 -4.69 -3.47 -15.06
N LEU A 204 -4.74 -3.52 -16.39
CA LEU A 204 -5.06 -2.38 -17.23
C LEU A 204 -6.58 -2.36 -17.48
N ALA A 205 -7.28 -1.40 -16.89
CA ALA A 205 -8.70 -1.17 -17.16
C ALA A 205 -8.84 -0.22 -18.36
N MET A 206 -8.92 -0.79 -19.55
CA MET A 206 -9.22 -0.03 -20.77
C MET A 206 -10.73 0.21 -20.87
N ASN A 207 -11.14 1.48 -21.00
CA ASN A 207 -12.49 1.92 -21.37
C ASN A 207 -13.65 1.32 -20.55
N CYS A 208 -13.47 1.14 -19.23
CA CYS A 208 -14.51 0.60 -18.34
C CYS A 208 -15.55 1.64 -17.82
N PHE A 209 -15.49 2.92 -18.22
CA PHE A 209 -16.58 3.92 -18.30
C PHE A 209 -15.96 5.31 -18.45
N VAL A 210 -16.46 6.07 -19.43
CA VAL A 210 -16.07 7.46 -19.71
C VAL A 210 -16.67 8.42 -18.67
N SER A 211 -15.82 9.21 -18.00
CA SER A 211 -16.16 10.54 -17.43
C SER A 211 -14.90 11.31 -17.01
N VAL A 212 -13.77 10.62 -16.80
CA VAL A 212 -12.45 11.25 -16.72
C VAL A 212 -11.60 10.66 -17.84
N ARG A 213 -11.18 11.49 -18.78
CA ARG A 213 -10.26 11.09 -19.86
C ARG A 213 -8.88 10.83 -19.26
N ILE A 214 -8.67 9.65 -18.67
CA ILE A 214 -7.32 9.14 -18.40
C ILE A 214 -6.83 8.55 -19.72
N ALA A 215 -5.72 9.08 -20.21
CA ALA A 215 -5.24 8.85 -21.57
C ALA A 215 -4.41 7.57 -21.73
N ASP A 216 -3.95 7.03 -20.61
CA ASP A 216 -3.48 5.65 -20.49
C ASP A 216 -4.59 4.93 -19.73
N GLY A 217 -5.08 3.78 -20.20
CA GLY A 217 -6.16 3.10 -19.48
C GLY A 217 -5.83 2.89 -18.01
N GLU A 218 -6.87 2.94 -17.20
CA GLU A 218 -6.76 3.09 -15.77
C GLU A 218 -6.08 1.86 -15.16
N THR A 219 -4.87 2.04 -14.64
CA THR A 219 -4.18 0.93 -13.98
C THR A 219 -4.76 0.71 -12.59
N ARG A 220 -5.16 -0.52 -12.31
CA ARG A 220 -5.78 -0.94 -11.04
C ARG A 220 -5.04 -2.13 -10.43
N ILE A 221 -5.15 -2.29 -9.12
CA ILE A 221 -4.56 -3.41 -8.39
C ILE A 221 -5.69 -4.30 -7.88
N ALA A 222 -5.76 -5.51 -8.41
CA ALA A 222 -6.73 -6.52 -7.99
C ALA A 222 -6.04 -7.61 -7.17
N ILE A 223 -6.73 -8.10 -6.15
CA ILE A 223 -6.24 -9.18 -5.27
C ILE A 223 -6.98 -10.46 -5.65
N PHE A 224 -6.22 -11.51 -5.97
CA PHE A 224 -6.73 -12.82 -6.34
C PHE A 224 -6.24 -13.91 -5.37
N ALA A 225 -7.01 -14.98 -5.21
CA ALA A 225 -6.60 -16.13 -4.42
C ALA A 225 -5.57 -16.99 -5.17
N THR A 226 -4.47 -17.35 -4.51
CA THR A 226 -3.41 -18.21 -5.08
C THR A 226 -3.58 -19.69 -4.74
N ARG A 227 -4.58 -20.01 -3.91
CA ARG A 227 -5.03 -21.36 -3.55
C ARG A 227 -6.48 -21.31 -3.10
N ASP A 228 -7.07 -22.46 -2.84
CA ASP A 228 -8.34 -22.54 -2.10
C ASP A 228 -8.14 -22.02 -0.67
N ILE A 229 -9.03 -21.13 -0.24
CA ILE A 229 -9.04 -20.48 1.08
C ILE A 229 -10.39 -20.79 1.74
N GLN A 230 -10.35 -21.39 2.91
CA GLN A 230 -11.55 -21.71 3.69
C GLN A 230 -12.04 -20.50 4.47
N LYS A 231 -13.34 -20.46 4.73
CA LYS A 231 -13.95 -19.50 5.64
C LYS A 231 -13.25 -19.54 7.01
N GLY A 232 -12.86 -18.37 7.49
CA GLY A 232 -12.14 -18.18 8.76
C GLY A 232 -10.64 -18.03 8.62
N GLU A 233 -10.05 -18.38 7.47
CA GLU A 233 -8.61 -18.20 7.24
C GLU A 233 -8.24 -16.71 7.08
N GLN A 234 -7.06 -16.34 7.59
CA GLN A 234 -6.52 -14.99 7.41
C GLN A 234 -6.09 -14.77 5.96
N LEU A 235 -6.57 -13.68 5.36
CA LEU A 235 -6.12 -13.25 4.04
C LEU A 235 -4.79 -12.51 4.19
N THR A 236 -3.82 -12.86 3.35
CA THR A 236 -2.48 -12.25 3.37
C THR A 236 -1.91 -12.12 1.95
N TYR A 237 -1.10 -11.08 1.72
CA TYR A 237 -0.32 -10.91 0.49
C TYR A 237 1.11 -10.46 0.77
N ASP A 238 1.96 -10.48 -0.25
CA ASP A 238 3.33 -10.02 -0.13
C ASP A 238 3.45 -8.50 -0.28
N TYR A 239 4.08 -7.84 0.70
CA TYR A 239 4.22 -6.37 0.76
C TYR A 239 5.31 -5.82 -0.18
N ARG A 240 5.87 -6.64 -1.09
CA ARG A 240 6.89 -6.22 -2.06
C ARG A 240 6.53 -4.99 -2.90
N ARG A 241 5.24 -4.68 -3.09
CA ARG A 241 4.76 -3.50 -3.84
C ARG A 241 4.50 -2.26 -2.96
N PHE A 242 4.72 -2.35 -1.66
CA PHE A 242 4.45 -1.25 -0.73
C PHE A 242 5.68 -0.38 -0.53
N VAL A 243 5.45 0.93 -0.41
CA VAL A 243 6.50 1.89 -0.12
C VAL A 243 7.01 1.64 1.29
N GLN A 244 8.31 1.36 1.40
CA GLN A 244 8.97 1.22 2.68
C GLN A 244 9.48 2.57 3.14
N PHE A 245 9.09 2.99 4.33
CA PHE A 245 9.50 4.25 4.92
C PHE A 245 9.76 4.09 6.41
N GLY A 246 10.87 4.63 6.90
CA GLY A 246 11.29 4.50 8.29
C GLY A 246 12.21 3.30 8.53
N ALA A 247 12.21 2.80 9.76
CA ALA A 247 13.04 1.67 10.18
C ALA A 247 12.53 0.34 9.62
N ASP A 248 13.44 -0.62 9.46
CA ASP A 248 13.08 -1.99 9.10
C ASP A 248 12.10 -2.57 10.13
N GLN A 249 10.96 -3.06 9.66
CA GLN A 249 9.97 -3.73 10.49
C GLN A 249 10.15 -5.24 10.44
N GLU A 250 10.05 -5.90 11.59
CA GLU A 250 10.12 -7.35 11.68
C GLU A 250 8.86 -8.02 11.11
N CYS A 251 9.05 -9.17 10.47
CA CYS A 251 7.98 -9.96 9.90
C CYS A 251 7.52 -11.02 10.89
N HIS A 252 6.28 -10.90 11.36
CA HIS A 252 5.65 -11.84 12.30
C HIS A 252 4.63 -12.78 11.62
N CYS A 253 4.81 -13.08 10.33
CA CYS A 253 3.83 -13.87 9.57
C CYS A 253 3.74 -15.36 9.94
N GLY A 254 4.69 -15.88 10.72
CA GLY A 254 4.69 -17.29 11.16
C GLY A 254 5.01 -18.33 10.07
N ALA A 255 5.30 -17.91 8.83
CA ALA A 255 5.66 -18.83 7.76
C ALA A 255 7.02 -19.51 8.03
N VAL A 256 7.13 -20.80 7.68
CA VAL A 256 8.38 -21.59 7.82
C VAL A 256 9.55 -20.92 7.10
N ALA A 257 9.32 -20.40 5.90
CA ALA A 257 10.30 -19.66 5.10
C ALA A 257 10.14 -18.13 5.25
N CYS A 258 9.98 -17.64 6.48
CA CYS A 258 9.83 -16.20 6.75
C CYS A 258 11.14 -15.43 6.49
N ARG A 259 11.05 -14.30 5.78
CA ARG A 259 12.18 -13.39 5.51
C ARG A 259 12.65 -12.57 6.71
N ARG A 260 11.98 -12.71 7.87
CA ARG A 260 12.21 -11.99 9.15
C ARG A 260 12.02 -10.47 9.11
N LYS A 261 12.09 -9.82 7.95
CA LYS A 261 11.84 -8.39 7.78
C LYS A 261 10.83 -8.14 6.68
N LEU A 262 10.01 -7.10 6.85
CA LEU A 262 9.07 -6.65 5.82
C LEU A 262 9.84 -6.05 4.62
N GLY A 263 9.38 -6.37 3.40
CA GLY A 263 9.85 -5.82 2.12
C GLY A 263 11.28 -6.16 1.66
N VAL A 264 11.99 -7.08 2.31
CA VAL A 264 13.27 -7.60 1.79
C VAL A 264 13.04 -8.36 0.48
N GLN A 265 13.60 -7.88 -0.64
CA GLN A 265 13.61 -8.61 -1.90
C GLN A 265 14.74 -9.66 -1.91
N PRO A 266 14.50 -10.90 -2.39
CA PRO A 266 15.60 -11.82 -2.71
C PRO A 266 16.48 -11.16 -3.77
N THR A 267 17.79 -11.17 -3.53
CA THR A 267 18.81 -10.45 -4.30
C THR A 267 18.69 -10.67 -5.81
N LYS A 268 18.02 -9.76 -6.52
CA LYS A 268 18.50 -9.31 -7.83
C LYS A 268 19.66 -8.34 -7.58
N PRO A 269 20.69 -8.28 -8.45
CA PRO A 269 21.76 -7.31 -8.28
C PRO A 269 21.14 -5.95 -8.03
N LYS A 270 21.64 -5.23 -7.02
CA LYS A 270 21.14 -3.92 -6.59
C LYS A 270 21.11 -3.00 -7.81
N MET A 271 20.00 -3.02 -8.56
CA MET A 271 19.59 -1.89 -9.35
C MET A 271 19.21 -0.87 -8.29
N TYR A 272 20.20 -0.03 -7.95
CA TYR A 272 19.96 1.28 -7.41
C TYR A 272 18.79 1.85 -8.21
N ILE A 273 17.58 1.77 -7.66
CA ILE A 273 16.53 2.70 -8.03
C ILE A 273 17.19 4.04 -7.73
N ARG A 274 17.46 4.78 -8.79
CA ARG A 274 18.20 6.02 -8.79
C ARG A 274 17.35 7.04 -8.04
N MET A 275 17.46 6.97 -6.71
CA MET A 275 16.97 7.89 -5.68
C MET A 275 17.70 9.24 -5.77
N GLU A 276 17.88 9.76 -6.99
CA GLU A 276 18.63 11.00 -7.19
C GLU A 276 17.87 12.24 -6.69
N VAL A 277 16.58 12.11 -6.41
CA VAL A 277 15.80 13.20 -5.78
C VAL A 277 15.80 13.06 -4.25
N CYS A 278 15.63 11.85 -3.69
CA CYS A 278 15.63 11.66 -2.23
C CYS A 278 17.03 11.71 -1.57
N LYS A 279 18.12 11.31 -2.25
CA LYS A 279 19.48 11.43 -1.67
C LYS A 279 19.92 12.89 -1.53
N LEU A 280 19.54 13.76 -2.46
CA LEU A 280 19.88 15.19 -2.40
C LEU A 280 19.14 15.91 -1.26
N ALA A 281 17.89 15.51 -0.96
CA ALA A 281 17.13 16.06 0.17
C ALA A 281 17.71 15.61 1.52
N VAL A 282 18.07 14.33 1.66
CA VAL A 282 18.69 13.79 2.89
C VAL A 282 20.09 14.38 3.14
N LEU A 283 20.91 14.55 2.09
CA LEU A 283 22.23 15.18 2.21
C LEU A 283 22.15 16.70 2.49
N LYS A 284 21.14 17.40 1.97
CA LYS A 284 20.88 18.81 2.33
C LYS A 284 20.46 18.95 3.79
N PHE A 285 19.65 18.03 4.30
CA PHE A 285 19.20 18.06 5.69
C PHE A 285 20.32 17.74 6.68
N LEU A 286 21.18 16.75 6.39
CA LEU A 286 22.33 16.42 7.24
C LEU A 286 23.41 17.50 7.27
N ARG A 287 23.49 18.36 6.24
CA ARG A 287 24.36 19.55 6.24
C ARG A 287 23.80 20.70 7.09
N ASN A 288 22.48 20.82 7.18
CA ASN A 288 21.82 21.87 7.96
C ASN A 288 21.67 21.56 9.46
N GLN A 289 22.02 20.35 9.90
CA GLN A 289 22.10 20.00 11.34
C GLN A 289 23.52 20.07 11.92
N LYS A 290 24.51 20.47 11.12
CA LYS A 290 25.91 20.70 11.55
C LYS A 290 26.37 22.16 11.38
N ALA A 291 25.44 23.07 11.14
CA ALA A 291 25.67 24.51 11.06
C ALA A 291 25.03 25.22 12.25
#